data_AF-A0A6J7RLW0-F1
#
_entry.id   AF-A0A6J7RLW0-F1
#
_cell.length_a   1.000
_cell.length_b   1.000
_cell.length_c   1.000
_cell.angle_alpha   90.00
_cell.angle_beta   90.00
_cell.angle_gamma   90.00
#
_symmetry.space_group_name_H-M   'P 1'
#
loop_
_entity.id
_entity.type
_entity.pdbx_description
1 polymer ?
#
loop_
_entity_poly.entity_id
_entity_poly.type
_entity_poly.pdbx_seq_one_letter_code
_entity_poly.pdbx_strand_id
1 'polypeptide(L)'
;MVVAIYTSHLKVGFFVFLPNQGWEYCATIALGALAVGTMGPGAWSIDNAINFTISGWGALIFTAVLGVGGAVLQLATSYRPAKTS
;
A
#
# COMPACT_ATOMS: atom_id res chain seq x y z
N MET A 1 1.27 -2.21 1.54
CA MET A 1 1.85 -3.51 1.12
C MET A 1 2.93 -3.40 0.04
N VAL A 2 3.03 -2.29 -0.70
CA VAL A 2 4.03 -2.08 -1.77
C VAL A 2 5.47 -2.36 -1.30
N VAL A 3 5.86 -1.92 -0.10
CA VAL A 3 7.19 -2.20 0.46
C VAL A 3 7.46 -3.70 0.55
N ALA A 4 6.57 -4.47 1.18
CA ALA A 4 6.72 -5.92 1.32
C ALA A 4 6.78 -6.64 -0.03
N ILE A 5 5.93 -6.21 -0.99
CA ILE A 5 5.98 -6.72 -2.36
C ILE A 5 7.38 -6.48 -2.92
N TYR A 6 7.87 -5.23 -2.92
CA TYR A 6 9.15 -4.88 -3.51
C TYR A 6 10.35 -5.58 -2.85
N THR A 7 10.39 -5.64 -1.52
CA THR A 7 11.57 -6.13 -0.79
C THR A 7 11.66 -7.65 -0.75
N SER A 8 10.53 -8.36 -0.73
CA SER A 8 10.52 -9.78 -0.32
C SER A 8 9.80 -10.69 -1.32
N HIS A 9 8.74 -10.24 -1.99
CA HIS A 9 7.84 -11.14 -2.72
C HIS A 9 7.86 -10.92 -4.25
N LEU A 10 8.32 -9.76 -4.72
CA LEU A 10 8.29 -9.41 -6.15
C LEU A 10 9.08 -10.40 -7.01
N LYS A 11 10.22 -10.87 -6.50
CA LYS A 11 11.09 -11.83 -7.19
C LYS A 11 10.63 -13.29 -7.07
N VAL A 12 9.70 -13.60 -6.16
CA VAL A 12 9.21 -14.97 -5.94
C VAL A 12 8.18 -15.36 -7.00
N GLY A 13 7.23 -14.46 -7.28
CA GLY A 13 6.13 -14.71 -8.22
C GLY A 13 4.78 -14.37 -7.62
N PHE A 14 3.70 -14.69 -8.34
CA PHE A 14 2.34 -14.31 -7.96
C PHE A 14 1.83 -15.08 -6.74
N PHE A 15 1.76 -16.41 -6.82
CA PHE A 15 1.00 -17.21 -5.86
C PHE A 15 1.62 -17.32 -4.46
N VAL A 16 0.78 -17.17 -3.43
CA VAL A 16 1.22 -17.26 -2.02
C VAL A 16 1.80 -18.63 -1.63
N PHE A 17 1.46 -19.70 -2.36
CA PHE A 17 1.90 -21.08 -2.06
C PHE A 17 3.30 -21.42 -2.60
N LEU A 18 3.94 -20.52 -3.36
CA LEU A 18 5.32 -20.69 -3.81
C LEU A 18 6.30 -20.75 -2.62
N PRO A 19 7.46 -21.43 -2.75
CA PRO A 19 8.55 -21.29 -1.78
C PRO A 19 8.90 -19.80 -1.59
N ASN A 20 8.93 -19.33 -0.33
CA ASN A 20 9.09 -17.91 0.06
C ASN A 20 7.88 -16.99 -0.17
N GLN A 21 6.72 -17.56 -0.53
CA GLN A 21 5.41 -16.88 -0.66
C GLN A 21 5.39 -15.78 -1.74
N GLY A 22 4.51 -15.92 -2.72
CA GLY A 22 4.29 -14.90 -3.75
C GLY A 22 3.57 -13.65 -3.26
N TRP A 23 3.50 -12.64 -4.13
CA TRP A 23 2.97 -11.31 -3.80
C TRP A 23 1.45 -11.19 -3.81
N GLU A 24 0.71 -12.20 -4.28
CA GLU A 24 -0.75 -12.22 -4.42
C GLU A 24 -1.46 -11.74 -3.14
N TYR A 25 -1.13 -12.31 -1.99
CA TYR A 25 -1.76 -11.96 -0.72
C TYR A 25 -1.52 -10.48 -0.35
N CYS A 26 -0.30 -10.00 -0.54
CA CYS A 26 0.04 -8.60 -0.31
C CYS A 26 -0.73 -7.65 -1.25
N ALA A 27 -0.91 -8.04 -2.52
CA ALA A 27 -1.70 -7.23 -3.46
C ALA A 27 -3.18 -7.24 -3.12
N THR A 28 -3.76 -8.37 -2.70
CA THR A 28 -5.14 -8.43 -2.24
C THR A 28 -5.39 -7.50 -1.06
N ILE A 29 -4.49 -7.50 -0.06
CA ILE A 29 -4.56 -6.54 1.06
C ILE A 29 -4.40 -5.09 0.56
N ALA A 30 -3.50 -4.84 -0.39
CA ALA A 30 -3.32 -3.50 -0.95
C ALA A 30 -4.59 -2.98 -1.62
N LEU A 31 -5.26 -3.83 -2.41
CA LEU A 31 -6.51 -3.50 -3.09
C LEU A 31 -7.66 -3.31 -2.10
N GLY A 32 -7.73 -4.15 -1.05
CA GLY A 32 -8.69 -3.97 0.04
C GLY A 32 -8.51 -2.63 0.76
N ALA A 33 -7.26 -2.27 1.09
CA ALA A 33 -6.95 -0.98 1.69
C ALA A 33 -7.27 0.20 0.75
N LEU A 34 -7.01 0.06 -0.55
CA LEU A 34 -7.35 1.07 -1.55
C LEU A 34 -8.87 1.26 -1.65
N ALA A 35 -9.64 0.16 -1.66
CA ALA A 35 -11.09 0.21 -1.68
C ALA A 35 -11.64 0.91 -0.42
N VAL A 36 -11.13 0.53 0.76
CA VAL A 36 -11.52 1.17 2.04
C VAL A 36 -11.19 2.66 2.06
N GLY A 37 -9.99 3.05 1.65
CA GLY A 37 -9.61 4.47 1.60
C GLY A 37 -10.42 5.27 0.57
N THR A 38 -10.79 4.65 -0.56
CA THR A 38 -11.60 5.29 -1.60
C THR A 38 -13.04 5.54 -1.17
N MET A 39 -13.62 4.69 -0.31
CA MET A 39 -14.96 4.91 0.25
C MET A 39 -15.06 6.18 1.09
N GLY A 40 -13.93 6.75 1.52
CA GLY A 40 -13.86 8.02 2.21
C GLY A 40 -13.83 7.89 3.74
N PRO A 41 -13.90 9.03 4.44
CA PRO A 41 -13.69 9.10 5.88
C PRO A 41 -14.84 8.47 6.67
N GLY A 42 -14.51 7.52 7.55
CA GLY A 42 -15.46 6.95 8.51
C GLY A 42 -15.75 7.90 9.67
N ALA A 43 -16.81 7.64 10.44
CA ALA A 43 -17.26 8.50 11.55
C ALA A 43 -16.17 8.78 12.61
N TRP A 44 -15.22 7.85 12.80
CA TRP A 44 -14.14 7.95 13.77
C TRP A 44 -12.80 8.42 13.16
N SER A 45 -12.79 8.82 11.89
CA SER A 45 -11.57 9.31 11.24
C SER A 45 -11.22 10.75 11.67
N ILE A 46 -9.92 11.08 11.59
CA ILE A 46 -9.44 12.46 11.79
C ILE A 46 -10.00 13.38 10.71
N ASP A 47 -10.09 12.91 9.48
CA ASP A 47 -10.66 13.63 8.34
C ASP A 47 -12.10 14.09 8.66
N ASN A 48 -12.94 13.21 9.22
CA ASN A 48 -14.29 13.55 9.67
C ASN A 48 -14.26 14.58 10.82
N ALA A 49 -13.34 14.46 11.78
CA ALA A 49 -13.23 15.40 12.91
C ALA A 49 -12.89 16.83 12.48
N ILE A 50 -12.19 17.01 11.35
CA ILE A 50 -11.82 18.31 10.79
C ILE A 50 -12.68 18.73 9.58
N ASN A 51 -13.75 17.99 9.28
CA ASN A 51 -14.62 18.21 8.12
C ASN A 51 -13.87 18.19 6.76
N PHE A 52 -12.82 17.38 6.66
CA PHE A 52 -12.09 17.15 5.43
C PHE A 52 -12.68 15.95 4.68
N THR A 53 -13.03 16.15 3.42
CA THR A 53 -13.56 15.08 2.58
C THR A 53 -13.12 15.27 1.13
N ILE A 54 -12.73 14.16 0.51
CA ILE A 54 -12.44 14.05 -0.91
C ILE A 54 -13.40 12.99 -1.45
N SER A 55 -14.10 13.31 -2.54
CA SER A 55 -15.17 12.46 -3.08
C SER A 55 -14.88 12.00 -4.51
N GLY A 56 -15.64 10.98 -4.94
CA GLY A 56 -15.56 10.42 -6.28
C GLY A 56 -14.18 9.86 -6.62
N TRP A 57 -13.81 9.93 -7.90
CA TRP A 57 -12.52 9.44 -8.40
C TRP A 57 -11.30 10.15 -7.76
N GLY A 58 -11.48 11.37 -7.24
CA GLY A 58 -10.44 12.09 -6.51
C GLY A 58 -9.96 11.33 -5.27
N ALA A 59 -10.88 10.65 -4.56
CA ALA A 59 -10.55 9.85 -3.38
C ALA A 59 -9.64 8.68 -3.75
N LEU A 60 -9.96 7.96 -4.85
CA LEU A 60 -9.14 6.85 -5.36
C LEU A 60 -7.72 7.31 -5.66
N ILE A 61 -7.58 8.40 -6.43
CA ILE A 61 -6.27 8.93 -6.82
C ILE A 61 -5.49 9.36 -5.57
N PHE A 62 -6.15 10.07 -4.66
CA PHE A 62 -5.52 10.55 -3.42
C PHE A 62 -5.04 9.38 -2.53
N THR A 63 -5.89 8.37 -2.29
CA THR A 63 -5.52 7.17 -1.53
C THR A 63 -4.38 6.41 -2.20
N ALA A 64 -4.42 6.24 -3.52
CA ALA A 64 -3.35 5.56 -4.26
C ALA A 64 -2.02 6.31 -4.17
N VAL A 65 -2.04 7.64 -4.38
CA VAL A 65 -0.84 8.48 -4.32
C VAL A 65 -0.27 8.51 -2.91
N LEU A 66 -1.10 8.67 -1.86
CA LEU A 66 -0.61 8.62 -0.49
C LEU A 66 -0.04 7.24 -0.12
N GLY A 67 -0.73 6.16 -0.49
CA GLY A 67 -0.29 4.80 -0.18
C GLY A 67 1.03 4.42 -0.89
N VAL A 68 1.11 4.67 -2.19
CA VAL A 68 2.32 4.39 -2.99
C VAL A 68 3.43 5.38 -2.65
N GLY A 69 3.11 6.66 -2.51
CA GLY A 69 4.05 7.71 -2.14
C GLY A 69 4.68 7.47 -0.78
N GLY A 70 3.89 7.08 0.22
CA GLY A 70 4.40 6.69 1.55
C GLY A 70 5.32 5.47 1.48
N ALA A 71 4.98 4.46 0.67
CA ALA A 71 5.84 3.31 0.46
C ALA A 71 7.18 3.68 -0.21
N VAL A 72 7.15 4.55 -1.23
CA VAL A 72 8.36 5.05 -1.90
C VAL A 72 9.22 5.85 -0.92
N LEU A 73 8.61 6.72 -0.12
CA LEU A 73 9.33 7.49 0.89
C LEU A 73 9.99 6.56 1.92
N GLN A 74 9.26 5.57 2.43
CA GLN A 74 9.78 4.59 3.38
C GLN A 74 10.95 3.78 2.79
N LEU A 75 10.85 3.38 1.52
CA LEU A 75 11.95 2.71 0.82
C LEU A 75 13.16 3.65 0.68
N ALA A 76 12.96 4.89 0.26
CA ALA A 76 14.04 5.85 0.09
C ALA A 76 14.79 6.14 1.39
N THR A 77 14.06 6.35 2.49
CA THR A 77 14.68 6.74 3.78
C THR A 77 15.32 5.55 4.48
N SER A 78 14.66 4.38 4.45
CA SER A 78 14.94 3.32 5.42
C SER A 78 15.38 2.00 4.80
N TYR A 79 15.18 1.78 3.49
CA TYR A 79 15.61 0.54 2.87
C TYR A 79 17.12 0.54 2.61
N ARG A 80 17.80 -0.48 3.16
CA ARG A 80 19.26 -0.68 3.06
C ARG A 80 19.52 -2.16 2.74
N PRO A 81 19.43 -2.57 1.46
CA PRO A 81 19.75 -3.95 1.08
C PRO A 81 21.22 -4.25 1.38
N ALA A 82 21.49 -5.41 1.97
CA ALA A 82 22.85 -5.89 2.12
C ALA A 82 23.47 -6.06 0.72
N LYS A 83 24.70 -5.59 0.54
CA LYS A 83 25.44 -5.83 -0.70
C LYS A 83 25.71 -7.33 -0.79
N THR A 84 25.21 -7.98 -1.83
CA THR A 84 25.68 -9.32 -2.18
C THR A 84 27.10 -9.16 -2.71
N SER A 85 28.08 -9.63 -1.94
CA SER A 85 29.48 -9.70 -2.37
C SER A 85 29.72 -10.87 -3.32
#